data_AF-A0A661F016-F1
#
_entry.id   AF-A0A661F016-F1
#
_cell.length_a   1.000
_cell.length_b   1.000
_cell.length_c   1.000
_cell.angle_alpha   90.00
_cell.angle_beta   90.00
_cell.angle_gamma   90.00
#
_symmetry.space_group_name_H-M   'P 1'
#
loop_
_entity.id
_entity.type
_entity.pdbx_description
1 polymer ?
#
loop_
_entity_poly.entity_id
_entity_poly.type
_entity_poly.pdbx_seq_one_letter_code
_entity_poly.pdbx_strand_id
1 'polypeptide(L)'
;MPELPEVETTRRALQPVCEGQKITEIVIRNRRLRWPIPTDIDLHFRGQTIQRLRRRSKYLLFDTVEGSLILHLGMSGSLCHVPRQTPPRKHDHVDIVLDSGRCLRLHDPRRFGSLLWAKQPEEHKLLAQLGPEPLDCSTDELATHLYNLGKNRKVAVKNFIMNAQIVVGVGNIYANEALFLAGIRPARAAGRLTQNQWQKLAGAIQDRLRQAIAAGGTTLRDFQHSDGKPGYFAQELAVYNRGGESCPACGSEIKQQRHNQRSSYYCPGCQH
;
A
#
# COMPACT_ATOMS: atom_id res chain seq x y z
N MET A 1 -3.71 0.93 8.04
CA MET A 1 -4.02 1.18 6.62
C MET A 1 -2.84 0.65 5.86
N PRO A 2 -2.98 -0.44 5.10
CA PRO A 2 -1.88 -0.95 4.28
C PRO A 2 -1.37 0.12 3.32
N GLU A 3 -0.07 0.36 3.33
CA GLU A 3 0.60 1.16 2.31
C GLU A 3 1.38 0.22 1.39
N LEU A 4 2.33 0.71 0.58
CA LEU A 4 3.04 -0.16 -0.37
C LEU A 4 3.76 -1.33 0.31
N PRO A 5 4.51 -1.14 1.42
CA PRO A 5 5.22 -2.24 2.06
C PRO A 5 4.31 -3.37 2.54
N GLU A 6 3.18 -3.05 3.18
CA GLU A 6 2.25 -4.08 3.67
C GLU A 6 1.59 -4.85 2.51
N VAL A 7 1.27 -4.15 1.41
CA VAL A 7 0.71 -4.80 0.21
C VAL A 7 1.77 -5.68 -0.47
N GLU A 8 3.02 -5.22 -0.56
CA GLU A 8 4.13 -6.02 -1.11
C GLU A 8 4.41 -7.25 -0.26
N THR A 9 4.39 -7.13 1.07
CA THR A 9 4.55 -8.29 1.95
C THR A 9 3.41 -9.28 1.77
N THR A 10 2.16 -8.79 1.68
CA THR A 10 1.00 -9.64 1.37
C THR A 10 1.19 -10.35 0.02
N ARG A 11 1.65 -9.63 -1.01
CA ARG A 11 1.93 -10.18 -2.35
C ARG A 11 2.97 -11.31 -2.28
N ARG A 12 4.12 -11.07 -1.64
CA ARG A 12 5.21 -12.05 -1.49
C ARG A 12 4.75 -13.32 -0.78
N ALA A 13 3.93 -13.16 0.25
CA ALA A 13 3.47 -14.26 1.06
C ALA A 13 2.38 -15.10 0.36
N LEU A 14 1.57 -14.48 -0.49
CA LEU A 14 0.55 -15.16 -1.28
C LEU A 14 1.07 -15.73 -2.60
N GLN A 15 2.10 -15.15 -3.20
CA GLN A 15 2.63 -15.57 -4.49
C GLN A 15 2.86 -17.10 -4.60
N PRO A 16 3.60 -17.76 -3.68
CA PRO A 16 3.92 -19.19 -3.82
C PRO A 16 2.71 -20.12 -3.66
N VAL A 17 1.61 -19.63 -3.08
CA VAL A 17 0.38 -20.41 -2.87
C VAL A 17 -0.73 -20.07 -3.86
N CYS A 18 -0.55 -19.03 -4.68
CA CYS A 18 -1.54 -18.56 -5.65
C CYS A 18 -1.12 -18.84 -7.09
N GLU A 19 0.15 -18.59 -7.45
CA GLU A 19 0.60 -18.76 -8.83
C GLU A 19 0.52 -20.23 -9.25
N GLY A 20 -0.01 -20.49 -10.44
CA GLY A 20 -0.27 -21.83 -10.97
C GLY A 20 -1.57 -22.48 -10.48
N GLN A 21 -2.23 -21.93 -9.46
CA GLN A 21 -3.52 -22.46 -8.98
C GLN A 21 -4.67 -22.04 -9.88
N LYS A 22 -5.67 -22.93 -10.01
CA LYS A 22 -6.91 -22.63 -10.73
C LYS A 22 -7.96 -22.05 -9.80
N ILE A 23 -8.56 -20.94 -10.20
CA ILE A 23 -9.73 -20.38 -9.52
C ILE A 23 -10.93 -21.27 -9.86
N THR A 24 -11.49 -21.95 -8.87
CA THR A 24 -12.64 -22.85 -9.05
C THR A 24 -13.97 -22.14 -8.85
N GLU A 25 -13.98 -21.07 -8.04
CA GLU A 25 -15.17 -20.31 -7.70
C GLU A 25 -14.79 -18.98 -7.05
N ILE A 26 -15.56 -17.92 -7.29
CA ILE A 26 -15.51 -16.67 -6.50
C ILE A 26 -16.80 -16.54 -5.68
N VAL A 27 -16.71 -16.80 -4.38
CA VAL A 27 -17.86 -16.70 -3.46
C VAL A 27 -17.95 -15.27 -2.94
N ILE A 28 -19.06 -14.59 -3.24
CA ILE A 28 -19.29 -13.21 -2.80
C ILE A 28 -20.44 -13.16 -1.80
N ARG A 29 -20.13 -12.86 -0.54
CA ARG A 29 -21.11 -12.71 0.55
C ARG A 29 -21.64 -11.29 0.64
N ASN A 30 -20.83 -10.30 0.23
CA ASN A 30 -21.26 -8.90 0.19
C ASN A 30 -20.62 -8.16 -0.99
N ARG A 31 -21.47 -7.67 -1.91
CA ARG A 31 -21.01 -6.91 -3.08
C ARG A 31 -20.73 -5.44 -2.78
N ARG A 32 -21.22 -4.90 -1.66
CA ARG A 32 -21.14 -3.47 -1.30
C ARG A 32 -19.83 -3.16 -0.58
N LEU A 33 -18.74 -3.21 -1.32
CA LEU A 33 -17.44 -2.68 -0.91
C LEU A 33 -17.31 -1.20 -1.29
N ARG A 34 -16.10 -0.63 -1.34
CA ARG A 34 -15.89 0.77 -1.75
C ARG A 34 -16.47 1.04 -3.14
N TRP A 35 -16.33 0.05 -4.02
CA TRP A 35 -16.98 -0.03 -5.31
C TRP A 35 -17.77 -1.34 -5.34
N PRO A 36 -18.97 -1.36 -5.95
CA PRO A 36 -19.72 -2.61 -6.14
C PRO A 36 -18.89 -3.64 -6.91
N ILE A 37 -18.87 -4.89 -6.43
CA ILE A 37 -18.18 -5.98 -7.15
C ILE A 37 -18.96 -6.32 -8.42
N PRO A 38 -18.33 -6.36 -9.62
CA PRO A 38 -18.99 -6.67 -10.90
C PRO A 38 -19.68 -8.02 -10.90
N THR A 39 -20.95 -8.07 -11.33
CA THR A 39 -21.83 -9.27 -11.26
C THR A 39 -21.32 -10.45 -12.09
N ASP A 40 -20.56 -10.15 -13.13
CA ASP A 40 -20.00 -11.10 -14.09
C ASP A 40 -18.61 -11.64 -13.69
N ILE A 41 -18.03 -11.20 -12.57
CA ILE A 41 -16.65 -11.54 -12.20
C ILE A 41 -16.40 -13.06 -12.11
N ASP A 42 -17.37 -13.85 -11.65
CA ASP A 42 -17.22 -15.31 -11.58
C ASP A 42 -17.21 -15.95 -12.99
N LEU A 43 -17.93 -15.37 -13.96
CA LEU A 43 -17.95 -15.87 -15.35
C LEU A 43 -16.58 -15.76 -16.03
N HIS A 44 -15.84 -14.69 -15.74
CA HIS A 44 -14.52 -14.45 -16.34
C HIS A 44 -13.42 -15.28 -15.69
N PHE A 45 -13.50 -15.52 -14.39
CA PHE A 45 -12.38 -16.08 -13.62
C PHE A 45 -12.58 -17.54 -13.20
N ARG A 46 -13.80 -18.09 -13.23
CA ARG A 46 -14.01 -19.51 -12.97
C ARG A 46 -13.28 -20.36 -14.01
N GLY A 47 -12.47 -21.29 -13.53
CA GLY A 47 -11.64 -22.17 -14.34
C GLY A 47 -10.30 -21.56 -14.80
N GLN A 48 -10.08 -20.27 -14.59
CA GLN A 48 -8.83 -19.61 -14.96
C GLN A 48 -7.69 -19.96 -13.99
N THR A 49 -6.49 -20.09 -14.52
CA THR A 49 -5.26 -20.25 -13.72
C THR A 49 -4.65 -18.88 -13.43
N ILE A 50 -4.30 -18.64 -12.17
CA ILE A 50 -3.52 -17.46 -11.78
C ILE A 50 -2.11 -17.63 -12.32
N GLN A 51 -1.76 -16.89 -13.35
CA GLN A 51 -0.45 -16.94 -13.98
C GLN A 51 0.59 -16.18 -13.16
N ARG A 52 0.20 -15.02 -12.61
CA ARG A 52 1.09 -14.15 -11.86
C ARG A 52 0.34 -13.35 -10.80
N LEU A 53 0.98 -13.14 -9.66
CA LEU A 53 0.52 -12.22 -8.62
C LEU A 53 1.45 -11.00 -8.55
N ARG A 54 1.01 -9.90 -9.17
CA ARG A 54 1.72 -8.61 -9.17
C ARG A 54 1.16 -7.64 -8.14
N ARG A 55 1.89 -6.55 -7.91
CA ARG A 55 1.41 -5.38 -7.18
C ARG A 55 1.59 -4.15 -8.05
N ARG A 56 0.59 -3.28 -8.05
CA ARG A 56 0.70 -1.91 -8.55
C ARG A 56 0.20 -0.95 -7.49
N SER A 57 1.04 -0.03 -7.02
CA SER A 57 0.74 0.86 -5.89
C SER A 57 0.29 0.04 -4.67
N LYS A 58 -0.97 0.20 -4.26
CA LYS A 58 -1.61 -0.51 -3.13
C LYS A 58 -2.63 -1.55 -3.60
N TYR A 59 -2.55 -1.98 -4.86
CA TYR A 59 -3.40 -2.99 -5.47
C TYR A 59 -2.61 -4.29 -5.67
N LEU A 60 -3.25 -5.41 -5.37
CA LEU A 60 -2.83 -6.75 -5.79
C LEU A 60 -3.51 -7.07 -7.13
N LEU A 61 -2.73 -7.59 -8.07
CA LEU A 61 -3.18 -7.97 -9.40
C LEU A 61 -2.98 -9.48 -9.56
N PHE A 62 -4.08 -10.23 -9.67
CA PHE A 62 -4.05 -11.66 -9.98
C PHE A 62 -4.26 -11.82 -11.48
N ASP A 63 -3.18 -11.95 -12.22
CA ASP A 63 -3.20 -12.03 -13.67
C ASP A 63 -3.60 -13.45 -14.12
N THR A 64 -4.49 -13.50 -15.11
CA THR A 64 -4.94 -14.70 -15.82
C THR A 64 -4.94 -14.43 -17.32
N VAL A 65 -5.29 -15.43 -18.14
CA VAL A 65 -5.42 -15.24 -19.60
C VAL A 65 -6.52 -14.25 -19.96
N GLU A 66 -7.64 -14.24 -19.22
CA GLU A 66 -8.79 -13.37 -19.53
C GLU A 66 -8.57 -11.91 -19.09
N GLY A 67 -7.65 -11.69 -18.16
CA GLY A 67 -7.38 -10.41 -17.54
C GLY A 67 -6.95 -10.55 -16.09
N SER A 68 -7.05 -9.47 -15.33
CA SER A 68 -6.57 -9.43 -13.94
C SER A 68 -7.68 -9.10 -12.95
N LEU A 69 -7.74 -9.85 -11.85
CA LEU A 69 -8.46 -9.39 -10.65
C LEU A 69 -7.66 -8.27 -10.00
N ILE A 70 -8.32 -7.16 -9.70
CA ILE A 70 -7.75 -5.97 -9.08
C ILE A 70 -8.29 -5.85 -7.67
N LEU A 71 -7.46 -6.19 -6.67
CA LEU A 71 -7.83 -6.20 -5.27
C LEU A 71 -7.14 -5.06 -4.51
N HIS A 72 -7.91 -4.28 -3.74
CA HIS A 72 -7.38 -3.25 -2.84
C HIS A 72 -7.85 -3.54 -1.41
N LEU A 73 -6.93 -3.50 -0.44
CA LEU A 73 -7.24 -3.81 0.96
C LEU A 73 -7.92 -2.65 1.72
N GLY A 74 -7.89 -1.44 1.18
CA GLY A 74 -8.53 -0.29 1.81
C GLY A 74 -7.81 0.10 3.10
N MET A 75 -8.56 0.32 4.19
CA MET A 75 -7.96 0.69 5.48
C MET A 75 -7.90 -0.45 6.49
N SER A 76 -8.85 -1.39 6.41
CA SER A 76 -9.06 -2.49 7.37
C SER A 76 -9.15 -3.85 6.70
N GLY A 77 -8.94 -3.93 5.39
CA GLY A 77 -8.95 -5.19 4.68
C GLY A 77 -7.70 -6.01 4.96
N SER A 78 -7.88 -7.31 5.08
CA SER A 78 -6.82 -8.31 5.06
C SER A 78 -7.21 -9.47 4.14
N LEU A 79 -6.20 -10.13 3.57
CA LEU A 79 -6.37 -11.24 2.66
C LEU A 79 -5.67 -12.46 3.25
N CYS A 80 -6.46 -13.46 3.65
CA CYS A 80 -5.96 -14.65 4.34
C CYS A 80 -6.06 -15.88 3.42
N HIS A 81 -5.04 -16.74 3.44
CA HIS A 81 -5.05 -18.01 2.74
C HIS A 81 -5.50 -19.13 3.69
N VAL A 82 -6.77 -19.54 3.60
CA VAL A 82 -7.40 -20.46 4.57
C VAL A 82 -8.01 -21.68 3.88
N PRO A 83 -8.22 -22.81 4.58
CA PRO A 83 -9.02 -23.92 4.05
C PRO A 83 -10.42 -23.45 3.65
N ARG A 84 -10.96 -23.93 2.51
CA ARG A 84 -12.28 -23.51 2.00
C ARG A 84 -13.40 -23.72 3.03
N GLN A 85 -13.31 -24.80 3.81
CA GLN A 85 -14.31 -25.19 4.81
C GLN A 85 -14.30 -24.31 6.06
N THR A 86 -13.29 -23.44 6.23
CA THR A 86 -13.22 -22.52 7.37
C THR A 86 -14.48 -21.65 7.37
N PRO A 87 -15.29 -21.65 8.45
CA PRO A 87 -16.51 -20.86 8.50
C PRO A 87 -16.22 -19.36 8.32
N PRO A 88 -17.01 -18.64 7.50
CA PRO A 88 -16.82 -17.21 7.32
C PRO A 88 -17.24 -16.44 8.57
N ARG A 89 -16.46 -15.42 8.91
CA ARG A 89 -16.76 -14.42 9.92
C ARG A 89 -17.66 -13.33 9.32
N LYS A 90 -18.25 -12.51 10.21
CA LYS A 90 -19.17 -11.40 9.86
C LYS A 90 -18.65 -10.47 8.76
N HIS A 91 -17.34 -10.26 8.67
CA HIS A 91 -16.72 -9.32 7.74
C HIS A 91 -15.91 -10.00 6.63
N ASP A 92 -16.11 -11.30 6.41
CA ASP A 92 -15.50 -12.06 5.31
C ASP A 92 -16.38 -11.93 4.07
N HIS A 93 -16.06 -10.98 3.20
CA HIS A 93 -16.97 -10.57 2.11
C HIS A 93 -16.78 -11.37 0.82
N VAL A 94 -15.57 -11.85 0.56
CA VAL A 94 -15.19 -12.55 -0.67
C VAL A 94 -14.25 -13.71 -0.36
N ASP A 95 -14.48 -14.86 -0.98
CA ASP A 95 -13.48 -15.91 -1.13
C ASP A 95 -13.15 -16.13 -2.62
N ILE A 96 -11.87 -16.13 -2.97
CA ILE A 96 -11.37 -16.65 -4.25
C ILE A 96 -10.93 -18.09 -3.98
N VAL A 97 -11.74 -19.06 -4.41
CA VAL A 97 -11.53 -20.48 -4.13
C VAL A 97 -10.57 -21.07 -5.15
N LEU A 98 -9.55 -21.76 -4.66
CA LEU A 98 -8.49 -22.39 -5.45
C LEU A 98 -8.71 -23.90 -5.54
N ASP A 99 -8.15 -24.54 -6.57
CA ASP A 99 -8.22 -26.00 -6.79
C ASP A 99 -7.44 -26.83 -5.77
N SER A 100 -6.50 -26.22 -5.02
CA SER A 100 -5.89 -26.84 -3.82
C SER A 100 -6.85 -27.11 -2.65
N GLY A 101 -8.13 -26.73 -2.76
CA GLY A 101 -9.10 -26.85 -1.65
C GLY A 101 -8.98 -25.74 -0.60
N ARG A 102 -8.19 -24.70 -0.89
CA ARG A 102 -8.03 -23.49 -0.07
C ARG A 102 -8.67 -22.29 -0.76
N CYS A 103 -8.81 -21.18 -0.05
CA CYS A 103 -9.27 -19.92 -0.63
C CYS A 103 -8.49 -18.72 -0.11
N LEU A 104 -8.46 -17.66 -0.92
CA LEU A 104 -8.06 -16.33 -0.51
C LEU A 104 -9.28 -15.59 -0.03
N ARG A 105 -9.34 -15.31 1.27
CA ARG A 105 -10.49 -14.71 1.92
C ARG A 105 -10.24 -13.25 2.27
N LEU A 106 -11.06 -12.35 1.71
CA LEU A 106 -11.04 -10.93 2.01
C LEU A 106 -11.90 -10.64 3.24
N HIS A 107 -11.25 -10.30 4.34
CA HIS A 107 -11.87 -9.78 5.55
C HIS A 107 -11.79 -8.26 5.54
N ASP A 108 -12.91 -7.52 5.60
CA ASP A 108 -12.87 -6.05 5.66
C ASP A 108 -14.02 -5.44 6.47
N PRO A 109 -13.83 -5.14 7.77
CA PRO A 109 -14.86 -4.58 8.62
C PRO A 109 -15.46 -3.26 8.14
N ARG A 110 -14.65 -2.39 7.52
CA ARG A 110 -15.08 -1.05 7.07
C ARG A 110 -15.53 -1.03 5.61
N ARG A 111 -15.29 -2.12 4.86
CA ARG A 111 -15.68 -2.26 3.44
C ARG A 111 -15.09 -1.16 2.54
N PHE A 112 -13.88 -0.73 2.84
CA PHE A 112 -13.15 0.27 2.04
C PHE A 112 -12.16 -0.35 1.06
N GLY A 113 -11.96 -1.66 1.12
CA GLY A 113 -11.34 -2.43 0.06
C GLY A 113 -12.22 -2.51 -1.18
N SER A 114 -11.72 -3.20 -2.20
CA SER A 114 -12.45 -3.47 -3.43
C SER A 114 -11.93 -4.73 -4.10
N LEU A 115 -12.80 -5.43 -4.82
CA LEU A 115 -12.46 -6.44 -5.80
C LEU A 115 -13.12 -6.05 -7.12
N LEU A 116 -12.29 -5.77 -8.11
CA LEU A 116 -12.69 -5.43 -9.48
C LEU A 116 -11.93 -6.33 -10.44
N TRP A 117 -12.16 -6.16 -11.73
CA TRP A 117 -11.36 -6.82 -12.75
C TRP A 117 -11.24 -5.94 -14.00
N ALA A 118 -10.24 -6.21 -14.82
CA ALA A 118 -10.10 -5.62 -16.14
C ALA A 118 -9.28 -6.56 -17.04
N LYS A 119 -9.59 -6.56 -18.35
CA LYS A 119 -8.80 -7.29 -19.35
C LYS A 119 -7.37 -6.76 -19.44
N GLN A 120 -7.24 -5.44 -19.50
CA GLN A 120 -5.96 -4.73 -19.39
C GLN A 120 -6.00 -3.89 -18.12
N PRO A 121 -5.40 -4.35 -17.00
CA PRO A 121 -5.45 -3.62 -15.73
C PRO A 121 -4.87 -2.21 -15.84
N GLU A 122 -3.91 -1.98 -16.74
CA GLU A 122 -3.17 -0.72 -16.75
C GLU A 122 -4.01 0.43 -17.35
N GLU A 123 -5.05 0.09 -18.10
CA GLU A 123 -6.04 1.03 -18.64
C GLU A 123 -7.20 1.28 -17.66
N HIS A 124 -7.32 0.46 -16.61
CA HIS A 124 -8.39 0.60 -15.63
C HIS A 124 -8.28 1.96 -14.92
N LYS A 125 -9.40 2.68 -14.77
CA LYS A 125 -9.45 4.05 -14.20
C LYS A 125 -8.74 4.25 -12.84
N LEU A 126 -8.62 3.19 -12.04
CA LEU A 126 -7.93 3.22 -10.74
C LEU A 126 -6.41 3.08 -10.84
N LEU A 127 -5.89 2.64 -11.99
CA LEU A 127 -4.49 2.32 -12.24
C LEU A 127 -3.87 3.23 -13.33
N ALA A 128 -4.64 3.63 -14.33
CA ALA A 128 -4.18 4.37 -15.52
C ALA A 128 -3.48 5.70 -15.21
N GLN A 129 -3.86 6.37 -14.12
CA GLN A 129 -3.29 7.67 -13.74
C GLN A 129 -2.26 7.57 -12.61
N LEU A 130 -1.82 6.37 -12.24
CA LEU A 130 -0.85 6.19 -11.17
C LEU A 130 0.55 6.62 -11.61
N GLY A 131 1.24 7.37 -10.76
CA GLY A 131 2.64 7.76 -10.93
C GLY A 131 3.61 6.57 -10.80
N PRO A 132 4.91 6.79 -11.00
CA PRO A 132 5.91 5.72 -11.00
C PRO A 132 5.97 4.96 -9.67
N GLU A 133 6.30 3.67 -9.75
CA GLU A 133 6.72 2.88 -8.58
C GLU A 133 8.05 3.45 -8.07
N PRO A 134 8.14 3.87 -6.79
CA PRO A 134 9.35 4.52 -6.29
C PRO A 134 10.56 3.57 -6.23
N LEU A 135 10.34 2.24 -6.22
CA LEU A 135 11.42 1.24 -6.10
C LEU A 135 11.88 0.65 -7.44
N ASP A 136 11.20 0.98 -8.54
CA ASP A 136 11.50 0.45 -9.88
C ASP A 136 12.36 1.41 -10.71
N CYS A 137 12.84 2.51 -10.10
CA CYS A 137 13.73 3.48 -10.71
C CYS A 137 14.88 3.85 -9.76
N SER A 138 15.93 4.43 -10.33
CA SER A 138 17.04 5.00 -9.55
C SER A 138 16.59 6.22 -8.74
N THR A 139 17.36 6.55 -7.71
CA THR A 139 17.12 7.75 -6.90
C THR A 139 17.11 9.03 -7.75
N ASP A 140 18.03 9.13 -8.72
CA ASP A 140 18.17 10.29 -9.60
C ASP A 140 16.95 10.48 -10.51
N GLU A 141 16.44 9.39 -11.09
CA GLU A 141 15.23 9.39 -11.91
C GLU A 141 14.02 9.83 -11.10
N LEU A 142 13.84 9.25 -9.89
CA LEU A 142 12.74 9.62 -9.00
C LEU A 142 12.84 11.08 -8.56
N ALA A 143 14.03 11.55 -8.17
CA ALA A 143 14.25 12.92 -7.74
C ALA A 143 13.97 13.92 -8.87
N THR A 144 14.44 13.63 -10.09
CA THR A 144 14.21 14.45 -11.28
C THR A 144 12.73 14.54 -11.62
N HIS A 145 12.02 13.40 -11.59
CA HIS A 145 10.58 13.33 -11.80
C HIS A 145 9.81 14.18 -10.76
N LEU A 146 10.10 13.99 -9.47
CA LEU A 146 9.46 14.73 -8.37
C LEU A 146 9.75 16.23 -8.43
N TYR A 147 11.00 16.61 -8.73
CA TYR A 147 11.38 18.00 -8.90
C TYR A 147 10.59 18.67 -10.04
N ASN A 148 10.53 18.01 -11.20
CA ASN A 148 9.83 18.56 -12.37
C ASN A 148 8.32 18.75 -12.11
N LEU A 149 7.66 17.78 -11.48
CA LEU A 149 6.24 17.91 -11.12
C LEU A 149 5.98 18.88 -9.96
N GLY A 150 6.96 19.04 -9.08
CA GLY A 150 6.92 19.89 -7.89
C GLY A 150 7.15 21.37 -8.19
N LYS A 151 7.80 21.72 -9.31
CA LYS A 151 8.01 23.11 -9.74
C LYS A 151 6.71 23.91 -9.69
N ASN A 152 6.79 25.11 -9.10
CA ASN A 152 5.67 26.05 -8.95
C ASN A 152 4.47 25.54 -8.11
N ARG A 153 4.56 24.35 -7.51
CA ARG A 153 3.48 23.82 -6.66
C ARG A 153 3.51 24.47 -5.28
N LYS A 154 2.39 25.09 -4.91
CA LYS A 154 2.19 25.71 -3.59
C LYS A 154 1.75 24.72 -2.51
N VAL A 155 1.33 23.52 -2.89
CA VAL A 155 0.89 22.48 -1.95
C VAL A 155 2.07 22.01 -1.08
N ALA A 156 1.77 21.69 0.18
CA ALA A 156 2.72 21.10 1.12
C ALA A 156 3.36 19.83 0.54
N VAL A 157 4.67 19.69 0.69
CA VAL A 157 5.46 18.56 0.15
C VAL A 157 4.94 17.22 0.62
N LYS A 158 4.48 17.12 1.87
CA LYS A 158 3.86 15.89 2.38
C LYS A 158 2.64 15.49 1.56
N ASN A 159 1.73 16.42 1.30
CA ASN A 159 0.54 16.15 0.51
C ASN A 159 0.89 15.85 -0.95
N PHE A 160 1.94 16.48 -1.47
CA PHE A 160 2.43 16.27 -2.82
C PHE A 160 2.93 14.83 -3.04
N ILE A 161 3.84 14.34 -2.19
CA ILE A 161 4.38 12.97 -2.32
C ILE A 161 3.37 11.88 -1.96
N MET A 162 2.32 12.21 -1.19
CA MET A 162 1.22 11.30 -0.89
C MET A 162 0.18 11.18 -2.00
N ASN A 163 0.30 11.99 -3.06
CA ASN A 163 -0.58 11.88 -4.22
C ASN A 163 -0.09 10.73 -5.12
N ALA A 164 -0.91 9.69 -5.25
CA ALA A 164 -0.60 8.51 -6.05
C ALA A 164 -0.43 8.79 -7.55
N GLN A 165 -0.91 9.94 -8.07
CA GLN A 165 -0.63 10.38 -9.44
C GLN A 165 0.79 10.94 -9.61
N ILE A 166 1.41 11.43 -8.52
CA ILE A 166 2.78 11.96 -8.51
C ILE A 166 3.78 10.82 -8.32
N VAL A 167 3.58 10.02 -7.28
CA VAL A 167 4.37 8.83 -6.95
C VAL A 167 3.50 7.89 -6.13
N VAL A 168 3.56 6.59 -6.41
CA VAL A 168 2.71 5.64 -5.69
C VAL A 168 3.35 5.14 -4.40
N GLY A 169 2.52 4.52 -3.57
CA GLY A 169 2.98 3.73 -2.43
C GLY A 169 3.37 4.51 -1.17
N VAL A 170 3.68 5.80 -1.30
CA VAL A 170 3.98 6.69 -0.16
C VAL A 170 2.66 7.12 0.51
N GLY A 171 2.29 6.48 1.61
CA GLY A 171 1.15 6.90 2.44
C GLY A 171 1.57 7.75 3.63
N ASN A 172 0.73 7.76 4.67
CA ASN A 172 0.89 8.72 5.77
C ASN A 172 2.08 8.36 6.66
N ILE A 173 2.33 7.07 6.86
CA ILE A 173 3.47 6.61 7.67
C ILE A 173 4.75 6.99 6.97
N TYR A 174 4.96 6.44 5.77
CA TYR A 174 6.23 6.58 5.06
C TYR A 174 6.48 8.01 4.56
N ALA A 175 5.46 8.84 4.34
CA ALA A 175 5.66 10.26 4.08
C ALA A 175 6.27 11.01 5.28
N ASN A 176 5.79 10.76 6.51
CA ASN A 176 6.35 11.42 7.70
C ASN A 176 7.79 10.95 7.94
N GLU A 177 8.02 9.64 7.85
CA GLU A 177 9.35 9.04 8.07
C GLU A 177 10.37 9.49 7.02
N ALA A 178 10.00 9.52 5.73
CA ALA A 178 10.89 9.97 4.68
C ALA A 178 11.21 11.47 4.78
N LEU A 179 10.23 12.30 5.14
CA LEU A 179 10.45 13.73 5.35
C LEU A 179 11.33 14.02 6.57
N PHE A 180 11.20 13.21 7.63
CA PHE A 180 12.09 13.29 8.78
C PHE A 180 13.52 12.93 8.40
N LEU A 181 13.72 11.79 7.73
CA LEU A 181 15.03 11.35 7.27
C LEU A 181 15.69 12.35 6.29
N ALA A 182 14.90 13.00 5.45
CA ALA A 182 15.39 14.03 4.52
C ALA A 182 15.62 15.40 5.18
N GLY A 183 15.21 15.60 6.43
CA GLY A 183 15.31 16.89 7.14
C GLY A 183 14.40 17.98 6.57
N ILE A 184 13.24 17.61 6.01
CA ILE A 184 12.33 18.54 5.32
C ILE A 184 11.05 18.73 6.11
N ARG A 185 10.66 19.98 6.37
CA ARG A 185 9.40 20.27 7.08
C ARG A 185 8.19 19.87 6.22
N PRO A 186 7.22 19.08 6.74
CA PRO A 186 6.13 18.52 5.92
C PRO A 186 5.21 19.57 5.30
N ALA A 187 5.09 20.75 5.92
CA ALA A 187 4.27 21.87 5.45
C ALA A 187 4.96 22.73 4.38
N ARG A 188 6.26 22.52 4.12
CA ARG A 188 7.00 23.31 3.13
C ARG A 188 6.38 23.11 1.75
N ALA A 189 6.19 24.19 1.00
CA ALA A 189 5.64 24.10 -0.36
C ALA A 189 6.58 23.29 -1.26
N ALA A 190 6.03 22.33 -2.02
CA ALA A 190 6.80 21.45 -2.90
C ALA A 190 7.68 22.24 -3.89
N GLY A 191 7.17 23.36 -4.43
CA GLY A 191 7.91 24.22 -5.35
C GLY A 191 9.05 25.03 -4.70
N ARG A 192 9.22 24.97 -3.38
CA ARG A 192 10.32 25.63 -2.64
C ARG A 192 11.46 24.67 -2.27
N LEU A 193 11.36 23.40 -2.66
CA LEU A 193 12.45 22.44 -2.46
C LEU A 193 13.49 22.61 -3.56
N THR A 194 14.76 22.64 -3.19
CA THR A 194 15.87 22.62 -4.15
C THR A 194 16.03 21.23 -4.75
N GLN A 195 16.75 21.13 -5.88
CA GLN A 195 17.03 19.83 -6.51
C GLN A 195 17.75 18.86 -5.55
N ASN A 196 18.70 19.35 -4.75
CA ASN A 196 19.38 18.54 -3.73
C ASN A 196 18.40 18.06 -2.63
N GLN A 197 17.42 18.88 -2.23
CA GLN A 197 16.39 18.43 -1.28
C GLN A 197 15.50 17.34 -1.87
N TRP A 198 15.16 17.42 -3.17
CA TRP A 198 14.45 16.34 -3.86
C TRP A 198 15.28 15.06 -3.96
N GLN A 199 16.58 15.18 -4.21
CA GLN A 199 17.51 14.06 -4.20
C GLN A 199 17.50 13.32 -2.86
N LYS A 200 17.67 14.06 -1.76
CA LYS A 200 17.61 13.51 -0.40
C LYS A 200 16.26 12.87 -0.10
N LEU A 201 15.16 13.52 -0.50
CA LEU A 201 13.81 13.01 -0.26
C LEU A 201 13.51 11.74 -1.07
N ALA A 202 13.92 11.67 -2.33
CA ALA A 202 13.77 10.48 -3.16
C ALA A 202 14.51 9.29 -2.53
N GLY A 203 15.77 9.49 -2.13
CA GLY A 203 16.55 8.46 -1.43
C GLY A 203 15.87 8.02 -0.13
N ALA A 204 15.45 8.98 0.69
CA ALA A 204 14.75 8.70 1.94
C ALA A 204 13.44 7.91 1.74
N ILE A 205 12.66 8.24 0.70
CA ILE A 205 11.44 7.49 0.35
C ILE A 205 11.80 6.04 0.02
N GLN A 206 12.75 5.83 -0.89
CA GLN A 206 13.13 4.47 -1.30
C GLN A 206 13.69 3.67 -0.12
N ASP A 207 14.54 4.28 0.70
CA ASP A 207 15.13 3.63 1.87
C ASP A 207 14.08 3.21 2.90
N ARG A 208 13.15 4.11 3.25
CA ARG A 208 12.08 3.78 4.19
C ARG A 208 11.18 2.67 3.66
N LEU A 209 10.83 2.69 2.37
CA LEU A 209 10.01 1.66 1.76
C LEU A 209 10.75 0.31 1.70
N ARG A 210 12.03 0.28 1.31
CA ARG A 210 12.84 -0.96 1.30
C ARG A 210 12.98 -1.55 2.69
N GLN A 211 13.30 -0.73 3.69
CA GLN A 211 13.42 -1.17 5.08
C GLN A 211 12.09 -1.72 5.61
N ALA A 212 10.99 -1.06 5.29
CA ALA A 212 9.67 -1.55 5.67
C ALA A 212 9.35 -2.89 5.02
N ILE A 213 9.60 -3.06 3.72
CA ILE A 213 9.38 -4.33 3.03
C ILE A 213 10.27 -5.44 3.62
N ALA A 214 11.54 -5.15 3.90
CA ALA A 214 12.47 -6.09 4.52
C ALA A 214 12.02 -6.50 5.93
N ALA A 215 11.44 -5.56 6.68
CA ALA A 215 10.82 -5.81 7.96
C ALA A 215 9.41 -6.41 7.85
N GLY A 216 8.87 -6.72 6.67
CA GLY A 216 7.52 -7.27 6.53
C GLY A 216 6.37 -6.25 6.65
N GLY A 217 6.67 -4.96 6.73
CA GLY A 217 5.73 -3.85 6.89
C GLY A 217 5.54 -3.44 8.35
N THR A 218 4.72 -2.42 8.59
CA THR A 218 4.45 -1.85 9.94
C THR A 218 3.27 -2.51 10.65
N THR A 219 2.40 -3.19 9.90
CA THR A 219 1.18 -3.81 10.44
C THR A 219 0.83 -5.06 9.64
N LEU A 220 1.43 -6.19 9.97
CA LEU A 220 0.84 -7.49 9.62
C LEU A 220 -0.04 -7.93 10.78
N ARG A 221 -1.35 -7.68 10.66
CA ARG A 221 -2.34 -8.19 11.62
C ARG A 221 -2.64 -9.67 11.41
N ASP A 222 -2.59 -10.16 10.16
CA ASP A 222 -3.34 -11.38 9.83
C ASP A 222 -2.58 -12.39 8.95
N PHE A 223 -1.25 -12.27 8.82
CA PHE A 223 -0.50 -13.42 8.33
C PHE A 223 -0.36 -14.41 9.48
N GLN A 224 -1.29 -15.36 9.56
CA GLN A 224 -1.10 -16.53 10.40
C GLN A 224 0.13 -17.26 9.87
N HIS A 225 1.24 -17.21 10.62
CA HIS A 225 2.14 -18.35 10.66
C HIS A 225 1.30 -19.58 11.06
N SER A 226 1.83 -20.77 10.82
CA SER A 226 1.21 -22.06 11.19
C SER A 226 0.73 -22.17 12.65
N ASP A 227 1.04 -21.18 13.51
CA ASP A 227 0.68 -21.05 14.92
C ASP A 227 -0.44 -20.02 15.23
N GLY A 228 -0.97 -19.29 14.23
CA GLY A 228 -2.18 -18.48 14.36
C GLY A 228 -2.05 -17.13 15.10
N LYS A 229 -0.84 -16.64 15.41
CA LYS A 229 -0.65 -15.35 16.10
C LYS A 229 -0.25 -14.21 15.14
N PRO A 230 -0.78 -12.97 15.33
CA PRO A 230 -0.31 -11.78 14.61
C PRO A 230 1.17 -11.51 14.92
N GLY A 231 2.05 -11.64 13.92
CA GLY A 231 3.42 -11.15 14.03
C GLY A 231 3.45 -9.63 13.80
N TYR A 232 3.56 -8.85 14.88
CA TYR A 232 3.88 -7.43 14.76
C TYR A 232 5.35 -7.29 14.41
N PHE A 233 5.66 -7.06 13.14
CA PHE A 233 6.92 -6.43 12.81
C PHE A 233 6.81 -4.95 13.18
N ALA A 234 7.18 -4.64 14.43
CA ALA A 234 7.29 -3.26 14.87
C ALA A 234 8.57 -2.67 14.27
N GLN A 235 8.47 -2.12 13.06
CA GLN A 235 9.52 -1.23 12.56
C GLN A 235 9.59 -0.03 13.52
N GLU A 236 10.78 0.30 14.02
CA GLU A 236 10.97 1.50 14.82
C GLU A 236 10.72 2.74 13.94
N LEU A 237 9.61 3.44 14.22
CA LEU A 237 9.25 4.68 13.55
C LEU A 237 9.90 5.85 14.30
N ALA A 238 10.52 6.76 13.56
CA ALA A 238 11.25 7.87 14.15
C ALA A 238 10.30 8.99 14.61
N VAL A 239 9.23 9.26 13.85
CA VAL A 239 8.31 10.37 14.15
C VAL A 239 6.83 10.00 14.09
N TYR A 240 6.44 9.04 13.28
CA TYR A 240 5.03 8.73 13.05
C TYR A 240 4.35 8.24 14.33
N ASN A 241 3.24 8.89 14.70
CA ASN A 241 2.47 8.60 15.92
C ASN A 241 3.24 8.80 17.23
N ARG A 242 4.30 9.62 17.20
CA ARG A 242 5.15 9.95 18.36
C ARG A 242 5.05 11.41 18.77
N GLY A 243 3.87 12.02 18.57
CA GLY A 243 3.64 13.42 18.91
C GLY A 243 3.77 13.64 20.42
N GLY A 244 4.55 14.64 20.82
CA GLY A 244 4.88 14.92 22.22
C GLY A 244 6.08 14.14 22.77
N GLU A 245 6.60 13.13 22.05
CA GLU A 245 7.81 12.40 22.45
C GLU A 245 9.10 13.13 22.03
N SER A 246 10.22 12.78 22.66
CA SER A 246 11.54 13.26 22.27
C SER A 246 12.01 12.66 20.94
N CYS A 247 12.50 13.52 20.06
CA CYS A 247 13.09 13.14 18.78
C CYS A 247 14.32 12.24 19.01
N PRO A 248 14.40 11.06 18.36
CA PRO A 248 15.52 10.14 18.55
C PRO A 248 16.87 10.69 18.05
N ALA A 249 16.86 11.73 17.21
CA ALA A 249 18.09 12.32 16.65
C ALA A 249 18.62 13.55 17.42
N CYS A 250 17.74 14.36 18.03
CA CYS A 250 18.16 15.62 18.67
C CYS A 250 17.48 15.92 20.01
N GLY A 251 16.64 15.03 20.53
CA GLY A 251 15.93 15.21 21.81
C GLY A 251 14.76 16.20 21.81
N SER A 252 14.64 17.07 20.79
CA SER A 252 13.52 18.03 20.67
C SER A 252 12.16 17.32 20.61
N GLU A 253 11.12 17.95 21.15
CA GLU A 253 9.75 17.41 21.13
C GLU A 253 9.21 17.29 19.69
N ILE A 254 8.73 16.11 19.32
CA ILE A 254 8.08 15.85 18.03
C ILE A 254 6.71 16.53 18.02
N LYS A 255 6.50 17.42 17.05
CA LYS A 255 5.24 18.15 16.90
C LYS A 255 4.26 17.35 16.04
N GLN A 256 3.01 17.32 16.49
CA GLN A 256 1.88 16.83 15.72
C GLN A 256 1.08 18.01 15.16
N GLN A 257 0.75 17.94 13.88
CA GLN A 257 -0.10 18.92 13.21
C GLN A 257 -1.05 18.20 12.24
N ARG A 258 -2.15 18.84 11.84
CA ARG A 258 -3.13 18.25 10.93
C ARG A 258 -3.09 18.94 9.57
N HIS A 259 -2.85 18.16 8.52
CA HIS A 259 -2.86 18.61 7.12
C HIS A 259 -3.95 17.87 6.36
N ASN A 260 -4.93 18.58 5.80
CA ASN A 260 -6.05 17.98 5.06
C ASN A 260 -6.66 16.77 5.79
N GLN A 261 -7.01 16.97 7.07
CA GLN A 261 -7.56 15.96 7.97
C GLN A 261 -6.64 14.77 8.35
N ARG A 262 -5.41 14.71 7.83
CA ARG A 262 -4.40 13.69 8.17
C ARG A 262 -3.37 14.21 9.18
N SER A 263 -3.03 13.40 10.17
CA SER A 263 -1.96 13.73 11.12
C SER A 263 -0.60 13.72 10.44
N SER A 264 0.19 14.76 10.67
CA SER A 264 1.61 14.86 10.34
C SER A 264 2.41 14.97 11.63
N TYR A 265 3.53 14.28 11.67
CA TYR A 265 4.47 14.26 12.79
C TYR A 265 5.83 14.69 12.27
N TYR A 266 6.49 15.61 12.97
CA TYR A 266 7.78 16.13 12.53
C TYR A 266 8.58 16.68 13.72
N CYS A 267 9.90 16.62 13.63
CA CYS A 267 10.81 17.25 14.58
C CYS A 267 11.15 18.67 14.13
N PRO A 268 10.84 19.73 14.91
CA PRO A 268 11.20 21.10 14.55
C PRO A 268 12.71 21.36 14.58
N GLY A 269 13.48 20.59 15.35
CA GLY A 269 14.94 20.70 15.42
C GLY A 269 15.68 20.05 14.24
N CYS A 270 15.09 19.02 13.61
CA CYS A 270 15.72 18.30 12.50
C CYS A 270 15.18 18.68 11.10
N GLN A 271 14.02 19.35 11.02
CA GLN A 271 13.30 19.56 9.76
C GLN A 271 13.01 21.04 9.49
N HIS A 272 13.47 21.55 8.33
CA HIS A 272 13.44 22.97 7.98
C HIS A 272 12.65 23.31 6.70
#